data_AF-Q5BZ88-F1
#
_entry.id   AF-Q5BZ88-F1
#
_cell.length_a   1.000
_cell.length_b   1.000
_cell.length_c   1.000
_cell.angle_alpha   90.00
_cell.angle_beta   90.00
_cell.angle_gamma   90.00
#
_symmetry.space_group_name_H-M   'P 1'
#
loop_
_entity.id
_entity.type
_entity.pdbx_description
1 polymer ?
#
loop_
_entity_poly.entity_id
_entity_poly.type
_entity_poly.pdbx_seq_one_letter_code
_entity_poly.pdbx_strand_id
1 'polypeptide(L)'
;MSRIYSPYRVLGLYSSDIPFVLKYVPSSGAHYAVVPVGERFNVYKLPKLTLVGSSDSVETPIKSLASCGDVLVASSGKTIYIFRNSRYLLRRLQLHTNDITHLCSLQNLLLASVDEGGLTNVWNSKSWEIVSHIEFSTKSFRVTSVLCPLNYKNKILFGSFQGPLQLWNVMSRRLLYWFKGFNSSVTCLQQAPAVDVCAIGLADGRVIIHNLRYDVTL
;
A
#
# COMPACT_ATOMS: atom_id res chain seq x y z
N MET A 1 5.46 -31.39 7.77
CA MET A 1 6.81 -30.79 7.95
C MET A 1 7.82 -31.90 8.21
N SER A 2 9.04 -31.77 7.66
CA SER A 2 10.14 -32.70 7.94
C SER A 2 10.48 -32.69 9.43
N ARG A 3 10.78 -33.86 10.01
CA ARG A 3 11.29 -33.95 11.40
C ARG A 3 12.77 -33.57 11.53
N ILE A 4 13.47 -33.39 10.41
CA ILE A 4 14.92 -33.23 10.34
C ILE A 4 15.29 -31.82 9.88
N TYR A 5 14.60 -31.29 8.87
CA TYR A 5 14.91 -29.99 8.28
C TYR A 5 13.85 -28.96 8.64
N SER A 6 14.29 -27.84 9.20
CA SER A 6 13.47 -26.65 9.40
C SER A 6 13.93 -25.52 8.46
N PRO A 7 12.99 -24.78 7.85
CA PRO A 7 13.34 -23.67 6.98
C PRO A 7 13.94 -22.51 7.80
N TYR A 8 15.17 -22.11 7.47
CA TYR A 8 15.84 -20.97 8.11
C TYR A 8 15.71 -19.69 7.29
N ARG A 9 16.60 -19.45 6.32
CA ARG A 9 16.57 -18.29 5.42
C ARG A 9 17.12 -18.61 4.04
N VAL A 10 16.65 -17.88 3.04
CA VAL A 10 17.21 -17.88 1.69
C VAL A 10 18.29 -16.80 1.59
N LEU A 11 19.41 -17.12 0.94
CA LEU A 11 20.50 -16.18 0.69
C LEU A 11 20.47 -15.71 -0.78
N GLY A 12 20.97 -14.50 -1.03
CA GLY A 12 21.07 -13.93 -2.38
C GLY A 12 19.81 -13.24 -2.90
N LEU A 13 18.70 -13.26 -2.16
CA LEU A 13 17.49 -12.53 -2.51
C LEU A 13 17.44 -11.18 -1.78
N TYR A 14 17.61 -10.10 -2.55
CA TYR A 14 17.69 -8.76 -2.00
C TYR A 14 16.45 -7.91 -2.25
N SER A 15 15.75 -8.13 -3.37
CA SER A 15 14.59 -7.34 -3.80
C SER A 15 13.63 -8.20 -4.63
N SER A 16 12.42 -7.68 -4.82
CA SER A 16 11.35 -8.23 -5.66
C SER A 16 10.67 -7.08 -6.41
N ASP A 17 9.70 -7.38 -7.26
CA ASP A 17 8.93 -6.37 -8.00
C ASP A 17 7.99 -5.54 -7.11
N ILE A 18 7.82 -5.94 -5.85
CA ILE A 18 6.95 -5.24 -4.90
C ILE A 18 7.72 -4.07 -4.28
N PRO A 19 7.13 -2.85 -4.24
CA PRO A 19 7.76 -1.68 -3.65
C PRO A 19 8.19 -1.90 -2.19
N PHE A 20 9.42 -1.51 -1.88
CA PHE A 20 9.92 -1.48 -0.51
C PHE A 20 9.36 -0.29 0.26
N VAL A 21 9.31 -0.41 1.58
CA VAL A 21 8.84 0.67 2.47
C VAL A 21 10.02 1.25 3.24
N LEU A 22 10.13 2.57 3.23
CA LEU A 22 11.07 3.30 4.09
C LEU A 22 10.39 3.67 5.40
N LYS A 23 11.06 3.40 6.52
CA LYS A 23 10.58 3.74 7.85
C LYS A 23 11.67 4.43 8.66
N TYR A 24 11.35 5.58 9.22
CA TYR A 24 12.19 6.24 10.22
C TYR A 24 11.83 5.72 11.61
N VAL A 25 12.81 5.34 12.42
CA VAL A 25 12.60 4.89 13.80
C VAL A 25 13.27 5.87 14.75
N PRO A 26 12.50 6.74 15.43
CA PRO A 26 13.03 7.81 16.27
C PRO A 26 13.96 7.32 17.39
N SER A 27 13.66 6.18 18.01
CA SER A 27 14.46 5.62 19.11
C SER A 27 15.91 5.29 18.71
N SER A 28 16.14 4.99 17.44
CA SER A 28 17.47 4.67 16.92
C SER A 28 18.08 5.80 16.07
N GLY A 29 17.32 6.86 15.78
CA GLY A 29 17.72 7.94 14.88
C GLY A 29 18.06 7.48 13.46
N ALA A 30 17.54 6.32 13.02
CA ALA A 30 17.94 5.69 11.77
C ALA A 30 16.74 5.37 10.88
N HIS A 31 16.99 5.35 9.57
CA HIS A 31 16.06 4.86 8.57
C HIS A 31 16.27 3.37 8.32
N TYR A 32 15.18 2.67 8.07
CA TYR A 32 15.16 1.27 7.72
C TYR A 32 14.42 1.09 6.40
N ALA A 33 14.98 0.27 5.51
CA ALA A 33 14.33 -0.19 4.29
C ALA A 33 13.78 -1.59 4.52
N VAL A 34 12.47 -1.74 4.32
CA VAL A 34 11.74 -2.99 4.45
C VAL A 34 11.46 -3.51 3.06
N VAL A 35 12.13 -4.59 2.68
CA VAL A 35 12.11 -5.10 1.32
C VAL A 35 11.40 -6.46 1.29
N PRO A 36 10.26 -6.59 0.60
CA PRO A 36 9.57 -7.86 0.43
C PRO A 36 10.39 -8.81 -0.44
N VAL A 37 10.46 -10.06 -0.02
CA VAL A 37 11.18 -11.16 -0.67
C VAL A 37 10.31 -12.41 -0.57
N GLY A 38 9.39 -12.56 -1.53
CA GLY A 38 8.43 -13.67 -1.53
C GLY A 38 7.54 -13.65 -0.29
N GLU A 39 7.56 -14.73 0.49
CA GLU A 39 6.72 -14.94 1.69
C GLU A 39 7.23 -14.20 2.94
N ARG A 40 8.34 -13.47 2.85
CA ARG A 40 8.97 -12.73 3.96
C ARG A 40 9.40 -11.37 3.50
N PHE A 41 9.84 -10.53 4.41
CA PHE A 41 10.54 -9.31 4.07
C PHE A 41 11.81 -9.13 4.91
N ASN A 42 12.82 -8.51 4.32
CA ASN A 42 14.10 -8.20 4.94
C ASN A 42 14.11 -6.74 5.40
N VAL A 43 14.71 -6.49 6.56
CA VAL A 43 14.87 -5.15 7.12
C VAL A 43 16.34 -4.77 7.08
N TYR A 44 16.66 -3.72 6.33
CA TYR A 44 17.99 -3.16 6.19
C TYR A 44 18.08 -1.82 6.92
N LYS A 45 19.16 -1.59 7.67
CA LYS A 45 19.45 -0.29 8.28
C LYS A 45 20.22 0.58 7.29
N LEU A 46 19.73 1.79 7.07
CA LEU A 46 20.35 2.79 6.21
C LEU A 46 21.32 3.68 7.00
N PRO A 47 22.34 4.27 6.35
CA PRO A 47 22.64 4.19 4.90
C PRO A 47 23.45 2.96 4.49
N LYS A 48 24.06 2.22 5.42
CA LYS A 48 24.99 1.12 5.13
C LYS A 48 24.34 -0.15 4.56
N LEU A 49 23.02 -0.19 4.41
CA LEU A 49 22.23 -1.36 3.98
C LEU A 49 22.56 -2.64 4.76
N THR A 50 22.87 -2.51 6.05
CA THR A 50 23.17 -3.67 6.90
C THR A 50 21.87 -4.43 7.17
N LEU A 51 21.81 -5.71 6.80
CA LEU A 51 20.68 -6.58 7.10
C LEU A 51 20.55 -6.71 8.63
N VAL A 52 19.47 -6.17 9.17
CA VAL A 52 19.19 -6.24 10.61
C VAL A 52 18.51 -7.56 10.91
N GLY A 53 17.63 -8.04 10.02
CA GLY A 53 16.93 -9.31 10.14
C GLY A 53 15.78 -9.48 9.15
N SER A 54 15.11 -10.62 9.22
CA SER A 54 13.99 -11.01 8.35
C SER A 54 12.72 -11.18 9.18
N SER A 55 11.56 -11.02 8.53
CA SER A 55 10.25 -11.24 9.16
C SER A 55 9.92 -12.72 9.30
N ASP A 56 8.89 -12.99 10.11
CA ASP A 56 8.20 -14.27 10.10
C ASP A 56 7.61 -14.57 8.70
N SER A 57 7.48 -15.86 8.38
CA SER A 57 6.90 -16.33 7.12
C SER A 57 5.40 -16.07 7.07
N VAL A 58 4.94 -15.68 5.89
CA VAL A 58 3.54 -15.59 5.51
C VAL A 58 3.16 -16.80 4.64
N GLU A 59 1.88 -17.08 4.47
CA GLU A 59 1.38 -18.27 3.74
C GLU A 59 1.61 -18.18 2.22
N THR A 60 1.54 -16.98 1.65
CA THR A 60 1.75 -16.73 0.22
C THR A 60 2.70 -15.54 0.02
N PRO A 61 3.31 -15.34 -1.16
CA PRO A 61 4.16 -14.19 -1.39
C PRO A 61 3.43 -12.87 -1.12
N ILE A 62 4.14 -11.94 -0.50
CA ILE A 62 3.63 -10.61 -0.14
C ILE A 62 3.33 -9.84 -1.44
N LYS A 63 2.13 -9.28 -1.58
CA LYS A 63 1.74 -8.49 -2.76
C LYS A 63 1.92 -6.98 -2.56
N SER A 64 1.69 -6.47 -1.36
CA SER A 64 1.90 -5.07 -1.01
C SER A 64 2.30 -4.88 0.45
N LEU A 65 3.02 -3.79 0.72
CA LEU A 65 3.49 -3.40 2.04
C LEU A 65 3.12 -1.94 2.32
N ALA A 66 2.77 -1.67 3.58
CA ALA A 66 2.56 -0.32 4.08
C ALA A 66 3.09 -0.19 5.52
N SER A 67 3.64 0.99 5.86
CA SER A 67 3.94 1.34 7.25
C SER A 67 2.77 2.15 7.82
N CYS A 68 2.26 1.73 8.97
CA CYS A 68 1.20 2.44 9.68
C CYS A 68 1.66 2.71 11.11
N GLY A 69 2.25 3.88 11.34
CA GLY A 69 2.87 4.23 12.62
C GLY A 69 3.96 3.22 13.01
N ASP A 70 3.81 2.59 14.17
CA ASP A 70 4.80 1.67 14.73
C ASP A 70 4.74 0.25 14.16
N VAL A 71 3.67 -0.10 13.45
CA VAL A 71 3.52 -1.42 12.82
C VAL A 71 3.85 -1.38 11.34
N LEU A 72 4.20 -2.54 10.80
CA LEU A 72 4.21 -2.79 9.37
C LEU A 72 3.03 -3.67 9.01
N VAL A 73 2.47 -3.44 7.83
CA VAL A 73 1.34 -4.22 7.33
C VAL A 73 1.73 -4.79 5.97
N ALA A 74 1.55 -6.09 5.81
CA ALA A 74 1.76 -6.80 4.55
C ALA A 74 0.44 -7.44 4.10
N SER A 75 0.17 -7.41 2.81
CA SER A 75 -0.90 -8.20 2.20
C SER A 75 -0.30 -9.46 1.59
N SER A 76 -0.99 -10.58 1.77
CA SER A 76 -0.61 -11.86 1.18
C SER A 76 -1.89 -12.63 0.90
N GLY A 77 -2.14 -12.88 -0.39
CA GLY A 77 -3.44 -13.38 -0.87
C GLY A 77 -4.59 -12.50 -0.37
N LYS A 78 -5.49 -13.10 0.40
CA LYS A 78 -6.72 -12.49 0.94
C LYS A 78 -6.56 -11.94 2.36
N THR A 79 -5.39 -12.12 2.95
CA THR A 79 -5.14 -11.87 4.36
C THR A 79 -4.19 -10.69 4.54
N ILE A 80 -4.49 -9.86 5.53
CA ILE A 80 -3.62 -8.78 5.97
C ILE A 80 -2.86 -9.25 7.20
N TYR A 81 -1.54 -9.15 7.15
CA TYR A 81 -0.62 -9.53 8.22
C TYR A 81 -0.01 -8.26 8.83
N ILE A 82 -0.09 -8.15 10.15
CA ILE A 82 0.40 -6.99 10.90
C ILE A 82 1.64 -7.43 11.68
N PHE A 83 2.73 -6.69 11.51
CA PHE A 83 4.02 -6.99 12.11
C PHE A 83 4.43 -5.91 13.11
N ARG A 84 4.89 -6.35 14.28
CA ARG A 84 5.49 -5.50 15.31
C ARG A 84 7.01 -5.53 15.19
N ASN A 85 7.65 -4.40 15.52
CA ASN A 85 9.11 -4.21 15.45
C ASN A 85 9.69 -4.58 14.08
N SER A 86 8.86 -4.44 13.03
CA SER A 86 9.20 -4.76 11.66
C SER A 86 9.68 -6.21 11.45
N ARG A 87 9.24 -7.18 12.27
CA ARG A 87 9.65 -8.60 12.13
C ARG A 87 8.61 -9.60 12.59
N TYR A 88 8.04 -9.36 13.76
CA TYR A 88 7.23 -10.36 14.46
C TYR A 88 5.78 -10.23 14.07
N LEU A 89 5.17 -11.33 13.65
CA LEU A 89 3.75 -11.36 13.33
C LEU A 89 2.92 -11.14 14.60
N LEU A 90 2.10 -10.10 14.58
CA LEU A 90 1.22 -9.72 15.70
C LEU A 90 -0.21 -10.21 15.49
N ARG A 91 -0.77 -10.02 14.29
CA ARG A 91 -2.16 -10.39 13.99
C ARG A 91 -2.34 -10.66 12.50
N ARG A 92 -3.31 -11.55 12.20
CA ARG A 92 -3.84 -11.83 10.87
C ARG A 92 -5.29 -11.34 10.77
N LEU A 93 -5.64 -10.70 9.67
CA LEU A 93 -6.99 -10.24 9.37
C LEU A 93 -7.44 -10.85 8.04
N GLN A 94 -8.43 -11.73 8.07
CA GLN A 94 -8.93 -12.45 6.91
C GLN A 94 -10.40 -12.10 6.68
N LEU A 95 -10.65 -10.91 6.13
CA LEU A 95 -12.00 -10.42 5.82
C LEU A 95 -12.26 -10.25 4.32
N HIS A 96 -11.20 -10.19 3.50
CA HIS A 96 -11.36 -10.07 2.06
C HIS A 96 -11.69 -11.42 1.42
N THR A 97 -12.59 -11.41 0.45
CA THR A 97 -12.98 -12.59 -0.32
C THR A 97 -12.07 -12.81 -1.52
N ASN A 98 -11.52 -11.74 -2.08
CA ASN A 98 -10.54 -11.74 -3.16
C ASN A 98 -9.14 -11.39 -2.66
N ASP A 99 -8.17 -11.55 -3.55
CA ASP A 99 -6.80 -11.19 -3.25
C ASP A 99 -6.63 -9.66 -3.12
N ILE A 100 -5.84 -9.25 -2.15
CA ILE A 100 -5.53 -7.86 -1.86
C ILE A 100 -4.42 -7.41 -2.78
N THR A 101 -4.65 -6.32 -3.52
CA THR A 101 -3.71 -5.75 -4.47
C THR A 101 -2.90 -4.63 -3.83
N HIS A 102 -3.58 -3.68 -3.17
CA HIS A 102 -2.95 -2.47 -2.65
C HIS A 102 -3.24 -2.24 -1.18
N LEU A 103 -2.25 -1.68 -0.49
CA LEU A 103 -2.34 -1.15 0.86
C LEU A 103 -1.92 0.31 0.85
N CYS A 104 -2.68 1.19 1.50
CA CYS A 104 -2.31 2.59 1.71
C CYS A 104 -2.53 2.97 3.16
N SER A 105 -1.53 3.57 3.82
CA SER A 105 -1.73 4.13 5.15
C SER A 105 -2.09 5.62 5.07
N LEU A 106 -3.13 6.01 5.81
CA LEU A 106 -3.56 7.39 5.92
C LEU A 106 -3.16 7.91 7.29
N GLN A 107 -2.25 8.88 7.30
CA GLN A 107 -1.84 9.63 8.51
C GLN A 107 -1.45 8.74 9.71
N ASN A 108 -0.95 7.52 9.46
CA ASN A 108 -0.63 6.51 10.49
C ASN A 108 -1.82 6.13 11.41
N LEU A 109 -3.05 6.49 11.06
CA LEU A 109 -4.24 6.27 11.87
C LEU A 109 -5.19 5.27 11.22
N LEU A 110 -5.29 5.32 9.89
CA LEU A 110 -6.11 4.41 9.11
C LEU A 110 -5.25 3.65 8.12
N LEU A 111 -5.71 2.47 7.77
CA LEU A 111 -5.19 1.67 6.67
C LEU A 111 -6.33 1.46 5.69
N ALA A 112 -6.10 1.65 4.40
CA ALA A 112 -6.98 1.20 3.34
C ALA A 112 -6.37 -0.05 2.68
N SER A 113 -7.18 -1.08 2.52
CA SER A 113 -6.83 -2.26 1.72
C SER A 113 -7.82 -2.42 0.58
N VAL A 114 -7.29 -2.64 -0.61
CA VAL A 114 -8.06 -2.79 -1.86
C VAL A 114 -7.88 -4.19 -2.38
N ASP A 115 -8.98 -4.85 -2.74
CA ASP A 115 -8.97 -6.17 -3.37
C ASP A 115 -9.13 -6.10 -4.89
N GLU A 116 -8.92 -7.23 -5.57
CA GLU A 116 -9.15 -7.35 -7.03
C GLU A 116 -10.62 -7.17 -7.42
N GLY A 117 -11.55 -7.41 -6.49
CA GLY A 117 -12.99 -7.28 -6.68
C GLY A 117 -13.52 -5.85 -6.61
N GLY A 118 -12.67 -4.87 -6.28
CA GLY A 118 -13.06 -3.47 -6.10
C GLY A 118 -13.60 -3.14 -4.71
N LEU A 119 -13.56 -4.05 -3.75
CA LEU A 119 -13.84 -3.79 -2.35
C LEU A 119 -12.62 -3.12 -1.70
N THR A 120 -12.82 -1.90 -1.20
CA THR A 120 -11.85 -1.18 -0.39
C THR A 120 -12.33 -1.11 1.04
N ASN A 121 -11.61 -1.77 1.95
CA ASN A 121 -11.87 -1.73 3.38
C ASN A 121 -10.93 -0.75 4.07
N VAL A 122 -11.47 0.07 4.97
CA VAL A 122 -10.71 1.01 5.78
C VAL A 122 -10.74 0.59 7.24
N TRP A 123 -9.53 0.44 7.79
CA TRP A 123 -9.27 -0.13 9.09
C TRP A 123 -8.75 0.93 10.03
N ASN A 124 -9.14 0.82 11.30
CA ASN A 124 -8.51 1.57 12.37
C ASN A 124 -7.16 0.92 12.75
N SER A 125 -6.07 1.67 12.73
CA SER A 125 -4.73 1.18 13.09
C SER A 125 -4.58 0.68 14.53
N LYS A 126 -5.44 1.12 15.46
CA LYS A 126 -5.39 0.74 16.87
C LYS A 126 -6.23 -0.50 17.16
N SER A 127 -7.51 -0.49 16.79
CA SER A 127 -8.42 -1.61 17.06
C SER A 127 -8.38 -2.71 16.00
N TRP A 128 -7.98 -2.37 14.77
CA TRP A 128 -8.06 -3.22 13.58
C TRP A 128 -9.49 -3.63 13.20
N GLU A 129 -10.45 -2.79 13.56
CA GLU A 129 -11.83 -2.91 13.13
C GLU A 129 -12.07 -2.12 11.85
N ILE A 130 -13.04 -2.56 11.05
CA ILE A 130 -13.45 -1.85 9.85
C ILE A 130 -14.27 -0.61 10.24
N VAL A 131 -13.81 0.55 9.79
CA VAL A 131 -14.49 1.83 9.97
C VAL A 131 -15.42 2.12 8.78
N SER A 132 -14.96 1.80 7.58
CA SER A 132 -15.74 1.98 6.36
C SER A 132 -15.32 1.00 5.28
N HIS A 133 -16.22 0.81 4.31
CA HIS A 133 -15.96 0.09 3.08
C HIS A 133 -16.47 0.93 1.90
N ILE A 134 -15.83 0.76 0.75
CA ILE A 134 -16.22 1.35 -0.54
C ILE A 134 -16.19 0.21 -1.55
N GLU A 135 -17.24 0.08 -2.34
CA GLU A 135 -17.32 -0.92 -3.41
C GLU A 135 -17.25 -0.23 -4.77
N PHE A 136 -16.28 -0.65 -5.58
CA PHE A 136 -16.13 -0.23 -6.96
C PHE A 136 -16.67 -1.31 -7.89
N SER A 137 -17.45 -0.90 -8.90
CA SER A 137 -17.81 -1.81 -9.98
C SER A 137 -16.60 -2.01 -10.89
N THR A 138 -16.04 -3.22 -10.92
CA THR A 138 -14.85 -3.55 -11.73
C THR A 138 -15.03 -3.29 -13.22
N LYS A 139 -16.28 -3.28 -13.71
CA LYS A 139 -16.62 -2.94 -15.11
C LYS A 139 -16.42 -1.46 -15.40
N SER A 140 -16.85 -0.58 -14.51
CA SER A 140 -16.75 0.87 -14.73
C SER A 140 -15.46 1.47 -14.20
N PHE A 141 -14.95 0.96 -13.09
CA PHE A 141 -13.78 1.50 -12.41
C PHE A 141 -13.00 0.37 -11.69
N ARG A 142 -12.04 -0.21 -12.40
CA ARG A 142 -11.12 -1.20 -11.82
C ARG A 142 -9.91 -0.47 -11.24
N VAL A 143 -9.75 -0.51 -9.92
CA VAL A 143 -8.63 0.14 -9.23
C VAL A 143 -7.31 -0.52 -9.64
N THR A 144 -6.36 0.29 -10.07
CA THR A 144 -4.99 -0.13 -10.47
C THR A 144 -3.90 0.54 -9.65
N SER A 145 -4.23 1.66 -9.00
CA SER A 145 -3.30 2.42 -8.19
C SER A 145 -4.05 3.21 -7.12
N VAL A 146 -3.38 3.42 -6.00
CA VAL A 146 -3.94 4.07 -4.82
C VAL A 146 -2.91 5.05 -4.29
N LEU A 147 -3.34 6.28 -4.03
CA LEU A 147 -2.53 7.30 -3.40
C LEU A 147 -3.31 7.96 -2.27
N CYS A 148 -2.64 8.19 -1.15
CA CYS A 148 -3.16 8.98 -0.04
C CYS A 148 -2.52 10.37 -0.12
N PRO A 149 -3.20 11.40 -0.67
CA PRO A 149 -2.55 12.68 -0.91
C PRO A 149 -2.14 13.38 0.39
N LEU A 150 -0.99 14.04 0.39
CA LEU A 150 -0.54 14.81 1.56
C LEU A 150 -1.53 15.95 1.84
N ASN A 151 -1.73 16.27 3.11
CA ASN A 151 -2.67 17.30 3.60
C ASN A 151 -4.16 17.01 3.34
N TYR A 152 -4.50 15.90 2.69
CA TYR A 152 -5.88 15.49 2.45
C TYR A 152 -6.36 14.55 3.55
N LYS A 153 -6.94 15.11 4.61
CA LYS A 153 -7.46 14.31 5.73
C LYS A 153 -8.56 13.34 5.26
N ASN A 154 -8.38 12.05 5.54
CA ASN A 154 -9.34 10.99 5.24
C ASN A 154 -9.70 10.85 3.76
N LYS A 155 -8.84 11.29 2.84
CA LYS A 155 -9.11 11.14 1.41
C LYS A 155 -8.10 10.21 0.75
N ILE A 156 -8.58 9.48 -0.23
CA ILE A 156 -7.79 8.57 -1.07
C ILE A 156 -8.11 8.89 -2.52
N LEU A 157 -7.06 9.00 -3.32
CA LEU A 157 -7.12 9.06 -4.76
C LEU A 157 -6.94 7.65 -5.31
N PHE A 158 -7.92 7.20 -6.09
CA PHE A 158 -7.87 5.94 -6.80
C PHE A 158 -7.65 6.21 -8.28
N GLY A 159 -6.71 5.50 -8.89
CA GLY A 159 -6.54 5.42 -10.34
C GLY A 159 -7.15 4.14 -10.88
N SER A 160 -7.70 4.23 -12.08
CA SER A 160 -8.35 3.09 -12.72
C SER A 160 -7.68 2.63 -14.00
N PHE A 161 -7.94 1.37 -14.32
CA PHE A 161 -7.58 0.79 -15.62
C PHE A 161 -8.26 1.49 -16.78
N GLN A 162 -9.49 1.99 -16.59
CA GLN A 162 -10.25 2.71 -17.59
C GLN A 162 -9.66 4.11 -17.86
N GLY A 163 -8.82 4.63 -16.97
CA GLY A 163 -8.13 5.91 -17.10
C GLY A 163 -8.63 7.05 -16.19
N PRO A 164 -9.93 7.14 -15.84
CA PRO A 164 -10.40 8.09 -14.83
C PRO A 164 -9.72 7.92 -13.47
N LEU A 165 -9.72 8.99 -12.69
CA LEU A 165 -9.35 8.97 -11.27
C LEU A 165 -10.55 9.37 -10.42
N GLN A 166 -10.61 8.86 -9.20
CA GLN A 166 -11.64 9.23 -8.25
C GLN A 166 -11.03 9.61 -6.91
N LEU A 167 -11.42 10.78 -6.39
CA LEU A 167 -11.06 11.21 -5.05
C LEU A 167 -12.22 10.94 -4.10
N TRP A 168 -11.97 10.12 -3.07
CA TRP A 168 -12.98 9.74 -2.09
C TRP A 168 -12.63 10.26 -0.72
N ASN A 169 -13.65 10.64 0.06
CA ASN A 169 -13.53 10.70 1.50
C ASN A 169 -13.94 9.34 2.08
N VAL A 170 -12.98 8.63 2.67
CA VAL A 170 -13.22 7.27 3.16
C VAL A 170 -14.03 7.22 4.44
N MET A 171 -14.02 8.27 5.26
CA MET A 171 -14.81 8.29 6.49
C MET A 171 -16.28 8.55 6.20
N SER A 172 -16.58 9.50 5.31
CA SER A 172 -17.96 9.81 4.91
C SER A 172 -18.49 8.90 3.80
N ARG A 173 -17.63 8.06 3.18
CA ARG A 173 -17.95 7.19 2.04
C ARG A 173 -18.52 7.96 0.85
N ARG A 174 -18.03 9.19 0.63
CA ARG A 174 -18.48 10.06 -0.46
C ARG A 174 -17.40 10.21 -1.51
N LEU A 175 -17.80 10.02 -2.76
CA LEU A 175 -17.04 10.48 -3.92
C LEU A 175 -17.02 12.01 -3.87
N LEU A 176 -15.83 12.60 -3.78
CA LEU A 176 -15.63 14.04 -3.77
C LEU A 176 -15.46 14.59 -5.17
N TYR A 177 -14.71 13.87 -6.01
CA TYR A 177 -14.41 14.33 -7.35
C TYR A 177 -14.14 13.18 -8.31
N TRP A 178 -14.58 13.34 -9.55
CA TRP A 178 -14.35 12.42 -10.65
C TRP A 178 -13.51 13.11 -11.71
N PHE A 179 -12.25 12.69 -11.85
CA PHE A 179 -11.37 13.18 -12.90
C PHE A 179 -11.62 12.38 -14.17
N LYS A 180 -11.80 13.06 -15.30
CA LYS A 180 -12.04 12.40 -16.60
C LYS A 180 -10.88 11.47 -17.01
N GLY A 181 -9.68 11.69 -16.48
CA GLY A 181 -8.49 10.92 -16.81
C GLY A 181 -7.83 11.40 -18.08
N PHE A 182 -6.86 10.61 -18.58
CA PHE A 182 -5.94 11.02 -19.65
C PHE A 182 -5.99 10.10 -20.89
N ASN A 183 -7.14 9.47 -21.12
CA ASN A 183 -7.40 8.50 -22.20
C ASN A 183 -6.41 7.31 -22.22
N SER A 184 -5.88 6.95 -21.07
CA SER A 184 -4.98 5.80 -20.91
C SER A 184 -5.09 5.24 -19.50
N SER A 185 -4.80 3.95 -19.35
CA SER A 185 -4.87 3.24 -18.07
C SER A 185 -3.86 3.82 -17.08
N VAL A 186 -4.30 4.10 -15.85
CA VAL A 186 -3.41 4.57 -14.79
C VAL A 186 -2.66 3.37 -14.21
N THR A 187 -1.34 3.41 -14.22
CA THR A 187 -0.49 2.31 -13.73
C THR A 187 0.14 2.61 -12.38
N CYS A 188 0.46 3.88 -12.10
CA CYS A 188 1.01 4.28 -10.82
C CYS A 188 0.61 5.72 -10.47
N LEU A 189 0.59 6.00 -9.16
CA LEU A 189 0.32 7.31 -8.60
C LEU A 189 1.40 7.62 -7.57
N GLN A 190 1.99 8.80 -7.66
CA GLN A 190 3.02 9.23 -6.71
C GLN A 190 2.77 10.67 -6.27
N GLN A 191 2.85 10.91 -4.97
CA GLN A 191 2.74 12.25 -4.42
C GLN A 191 3.91 13.12 -4.86
N ALA A 192 3.63 14.33 -5.35
CA ALA A 192 4.65 15.34 -5.57
C ALA A 192 4.94 16.12 -4.26
N PRO A 193 6.13 16.69 -4.09
CA PRO A 193 6.43 17.55 -2.93
C PRO A 193 5.60 18.84 -2.93
N ALA A 194 5.08 19.25 -4.09
CA ALA A 194 4.18 20.39 -4.22
C ALA A 194 2.77 20.07 -3.68
N VAL A 195 2.14 21.08 -3.08
CA VAL A 195 0.81 20.99 -2.48
C VAL A 195 -0.22 20.68 -3.55
N ASP A 196 -1.11 19.72 -3.25
CA ASP A 196 -2.22 19.29 -4.12
C ASP A 196 -1.78 18.68 -5.48
N VAL A 197 -0.48 18.46 -5.70
CA VAL A 197 0.05 17.93 -6.96
C VAL A 197 0.43 16.45 -6.81
N CYS A 198 0.11 15.65 -7.83
CA CYS A 198 0.60 14.28 -7.94
C CYS A 198 1.09 13.98 -9.36
N ALA A 199 2.01 13.02 -9.45
CA ALA A 199 2.42 12.41 -10.70
C ALA A 199 1.57 11.17 -10.98
N ILE A 200 1.15 11.03 -12.23
CA ILE A 200 0.24 10.00 -12.72
C ILE A 200 0.96 9.28 -13.86
N GLY A 201 1.33 8.03 -13.64
CA GLY A 201 1.91 7.18 -14.68
C GLY A 201 0.82 6.48 -15.47
N LEU A 202 0.92 6.55 -16.79
CA LEU A 202 -0.02 5.95 -17.73
C LEU A 202 0.60 4.75 -18.44
N ALA A 203 -0.23 3.82 -18.89
CA ALA A 203 0.21 2.61 -19.60
C ALA A 203 0.84 2.89 -20.97
N ASP A 204 0.60 4.07 -21.54
CA ASP A 204 1.20 4.52 -22.80
C ASP A 204 2.60 5.15 -22.63
N GLY A 205 3.14 5.14 -21.40
CA GLY A 205 4.46 5.66 -21.06
C GLY A 205 4.47 7.15 -20.72
N ARG A 206 3.34 7.85 -20.79
CA ARG A 206 3.27 9.26 -20.36
C ARG A 206 3.23 9.36 -18.84
N VAL A 207 3.87 10.40 -18.32
CA VAL A 207 3.77 10.81 -16.92
C VAL A 207 3.14 12.18 -16.88
N ILE A 208 2.00 12.29 -16.22
CA ILE A 208 1.24 13.54 -16.10
C ILE A 208 1.45 14.11 -14.70
N ILE A 209 1.89 15.36 -14.62
CA ILE A 209 1.91 16.11 -13.37
C ILE A 209 0.61 16.90 -13.28
N HIS A 210 -0.18 16.66 -12.24
CA HIS A 210 -1.53 17.19 -12.19
C HIS A 210 -1.87 17.76 -10.82
N ASN A 211 -2.53 18.92 -10.80
CA ASN A 211 -3.04 19.55 -9.60
C ASN A 211 -4.47 19.08 -9.31
N LEU A 212 -4.62 18.31 -8.23
CA LEU A 212 -5.87 17.68 -7.81
C LEU A 212 -6.94 18.66 -7.34
N ARG A 213 -6.56 19.88 -6.94
CA ARG A 213 -7.51 20.88 -6.44
C ARG A 213 -8.19 21.64 -7.57
N TYR A 214 -7.41 21.97 -8.60
CA TYR A 214 -7.89 22.76 -9.73
C TYR A 214 -8.27 21.93 -10.96
N ASP A 215 -7.98 20.62 -10.95
CA ASP A 215 -8.13 19.73 -12.12
C ASP A 215 -7.35 20.27 -13.33
N VAL A 216 -6.08 20.66 -13.10
CA VAL A 216 -5.20 21.24 -14.13
C VAL A 216 -3.91 20.43 -14.23
N THR A 217 -3.58 20.03 -15.44
CA THR A 217 -2.28 19.43 -15.78
C THR A 217 -1.23 20.52 -15.93
N LEU A 218 -0.06 20.29 -15.32
CA LEU A 218 1.09 21.18 -15.31
C LEU A 218 2.10 20.83 -16.41
#